data_AF-A0AAE1WI59-F1
#
_entry.id   AF-A0AAE1WI59-F1
#
_cell.length_a   1.000
_cell.length_b   1.000
_cell.length_c   1.000
_cell.angle_alpha   90.00
_cell.angle_beta   90.00
_cell.angle_gamma   90.00
#
_symmetry.space_group_name_H-M   'P 1'
#
loop_
_entity.id
_entity.type
_entity.pdbx_description
1 polymer ?
#
loop_
_entity_poly.entity_id
_entity_poly.type
_entity_poly.pdbx_seq_one_letter_code
_entity_poly.pdbx_strand_id
1 'polypeptide(L)'
;MKMEFEHHHHRNHDHLSRDNLNSSHNALVHHVDQEIISDHGTSDMSSTDDDFSSNRLDESFQVFDKDVPRSNEPTQKKLLWLRSQIIGGTQEFDTPFGRRRLTYADHTASGRSLRCIENYIATYLLPFYGNSHTSDSYVGYRTTKMVHEAANYVKKCLGGGEDDAIIFCGSGSTAAIKRLQEVMGIAIPSILRERVLKCLSNEERWVVFVGPYEHHSNILSWRQSLAEVVEIGLDHRGLIDVEELRQKLDFYKGKNRPILGSFSACSNVTGICTDTGAIARLLHQVGGFACFDFAASGPYTKIEMRSGEMEGYDAIFLSTHKFDTIYADNIEEREDAGTPQIIQKVRAALAFWTKEYIGYKAIETLENSYIARALERLLPNPHIWVLGNTTAKRQPILSFLVHSTTYSSSSHKTGQGAKAGLDLWRETGNTVDKPLHGPFVAKLLNDLFGIQARGGCACAGPYGHSLLNVDEPHSLAFRSAIEKGYSGIKPGWTRVSFPYYMSEEEFEFILTAIEFIAIYGQRFLPPFQLEKRNLDFQESRSQRQECKEDEMTMIGMEEELLRKYAKYLETAKRIASLLPKFPPQRRVPEDIDIDLVPFRV
;
A
#
# COMPACT_ATOMS: atom_id res chain seq x y z
N MET A 1 31.68 12.97 21.29
CA MET A 1 32.34 11.68 21.60
C MET A 1 33.43 11.47 20.57
N LYS A 2 34.71 11.52 20.95
CA LYS A 2 35.82 11.14 20.08
C LYS A 2 36.08 9.64 20.27
N MET A 3 36.40 8.93 19.20
CA MET A 3 37.13 7.67 19.26
C MET A 3 38.31 7.81 18.29
N GLU A 4 39.51 7.63 18.82
CA GLU A 4 40.75 7.59 18.05
C GLU A 4 41.12 6.11 17.91
N PHE A 5 41.39 5.66 16.68
CA PHE A 5 41.80 4.29 16.38
C PHE A 5 43.29 4.29 16.05
N GLU A 6 44.12 3.71 16.92
CA GLU A 6 45.54 3.56 16.67
C GLU A 6 45.80 2.51 15.58
N HIS A 7 46.80 2.76 14.74
CA HIS A 7 47.29 1.78 13.75
C HIS A 7 48.34 0.86 14.37
N HIS A 8 48.20 -0.45 14.13
CA HIS A 8 49.31 -1.38 14.21
C HIS A 8 49.54 -2.04 12.85
N HIS A 9 50.66 -1.69 12.21
CA HIS A 9 51.22 -2.44 11.10
C HIS A 9 51.86 -3.73 11.63
N HIS A 10 51.59 -4.85 10.97
CA HIS A 10 52.65 -5.81 10.69
C HIS A 10 52.63 -6.18 9.21
N ARG A 11 53.77 -5.99 8.55
CA ARG A 11 54.08 -6.65 7.28
C ARG A 11 54.62 -8.05 7.61
N ASN A 12 54.43 -8.98 6.68
CA ASN A 12 55.52 -9.83 6.23
C ASN A 12 55.33 -10.11 4.72
N HIS A 13 56.44 -10.29 4.02
CA HIS A 13 56.45 -10.83 2.66
C HIS A 13 56.46 -12.36 2.74
N ASP A 14 56.11 -13.04 1.66
CA ASP A 14 57.14 -13.80 0.94
C ASP A 14 56.78 -14.06 -0.53
N HIS A 15 57.79 -14.44 -1.31
CA HIS A 15 57.70 -14.73 -2.75
C HIS A 15 57.58 -16.24 -3.05
N LEU A 16 57.36 -16.54 -4.35
CA LEU A 16 57.56 -17.78 -5.13
C LEU A 16 56.25 -18.25 -5.80
N SER A 17 56.21 -18.77 -7.03
CA SER A 17 57.02 -18.60 -8.26
C SER A 17 56.27 -19.32 -9.40
N ARG A 18 56.63 -19.10 -10.68
CA ARG A 18 56.02 -19.81 -11.83
C ARG A 18 56.54 -21.25 -11.96
N ASP A 19 55.68 -22.16 -12.43
CA ASP A 19 55.86 -22.95 -13.68
C ASP A 19 54.59 -23.80 -13.95
N ASN A 20 53.96 -23.71 -15.12
CA ASN A 20 54.24 -24.43 -16.39
C ASN A 20 54.02 -25.95 -16.33
N LEU A 21 52.99 -26.44 -17.05
CA LEU A 21 53.04 -27.69 -17.80
C LEU A 21 51.88 -27.79 -18.82
N ASN A 22 52.20 -28.18 -20.06
CA ASN A 22 51.27 -28.31 -21.19
C ASN A 22 51.39 -29.73 -21.76
N SER A 23 50.28 -30.46 -21.86
CA SER A 23 50.05 -31.57 -22.83
C SER A 23 48.67 -32.20 -22.56
N SER A 24 47.64 -32.03 -23.38
CA SER A 24 47.45 -32.56 -24.75
C SER A 24 47.31 -34.10 -24.81
N HIS A 25 46.08 -34.58 -24.92
CA HIS A 25 45.73 -35.79 -25.69
C HIS A 25 44.36 -35.61 -26.36
N ASN A 26 44.08 -36.40 -27.39
CA ASN A 26 43.17 -36.02 -28.46
C ASN A 26 42.16 -37.13 -28.81
N ALA A 27 41.03 -36.72 -29.39
CA ALA A 27 40.06 -37.51 -30.16
C ALA A 27 39.39 -38.75 -29.50
N LEU A 28 38.06 -38.74 -29.53
CA LEU A 28 37.33 -39.79 -30.23
C LEU A 28 36.02 -39.22 -30.82
N VAL A 29 35.71 -39.61 -32.05
CA VAL A 29 34.54 -39.14 -32.81
C VAL A 29 33.53 -40.27 -32.90
N HIS A 30 32.27 -39.97 -32.61
CA HIS A 30 31.13 -40.68 -33.19
C HIS A 30 30.02 -39.70 -33.54
N HIS A 31 29.30 -40.01 -34.62
CA HIS A 31 28.33 -39.17 -35.30
C HIS A 31 27.36 -40.11 -36.03
N VAL A 32 26.28 -39.59 -36.63
CA VAL A 32 25.23 -40.35 -37.35
C VAL A 32 24.32 -41.15 -36.38
N ASP A 33 22.98 -41.19 -36.52
CA ASP A 33 22.14 -40.87 -37.69
C ASP A 33 20.93 -39.95 -37.38
N GLN A 34 20.21 -39.55 -38.44
CA GLN A 34 18.94 -38.82 -38.39
C GLN A 34 17.77 -39.71 -38.83
N GLU A 35 16.56 -39.47 -38.31
CA GLU A 35 15.33 -39.72 -39.07
C GLU A 35 14.42 -38.48 -39.06
N ILE A 36 13.89 -38.16 -40.23
CA ILE A 36 12.92 -37.08 -40.45
C ILE A 36 11.72 -37.71 -41.15
N ILE A 37 10.53 -37.58 -40.56
CA ILE A 37 9.27 -37.84 -41.25
C ILE A 37 8.42 -36.58 -41.15
N SER A 38 8.19 -35.97 -42.31
CA SER A 38 7.23 -34.89 -42.52
C SER A 38 5.84 -35.46 -42.78
N ASP A 39 4.80 -34.77 -42.32
CA ASP A 39 3.50 -34.80 -43.00
C ASP A 39 2.91 -33.38 -43.05
N HIS A 40 2.00 -33.14 -43.99
CA HIS A 40 1.40 -31.84 -44.28
C HIS A 40 -0.12 -31.95 -44.43
N GLY A 41 -0.86 -31.48 -43.41
CA GLY A 41 -2.31 -31.28 -43.46
C GLY A 41 -2.65 -29.81 -43.22
N THR A 42 -3.27 -29.15 -44.19
CA THR A 42 -3.66 -27.72 -44.09
C THR A 42 -5.14 -27.57 -43.76
N SER A 43 -5.47 -26.70 -42.80
CA SER A 43 -6.85 -26.19 -42.62
C SER A 43 -6.87 -24.86 -41.84
N ASP A 44 -7.15 -23.78 -42.57
CA ASP A 44 -7.85 -22.53 -42.21
C ASP A 44 -7.57 -21.75 -40.90
N MET A 45 -7.56 -20.41 -41.05
CA MET A 45 -7.56 -19.44 -39.96
C MET A 45 -8.95 -19.20 -39.36
N SER A 46 -9.07 -19.22 -38.03
CA SER A 46 -9.91 -18.28 -37.26
C SER A 46 -9.62 -18.39 -35.76
N SER A 47 -10.19 -17.48 -34.95
CA SER A 47 -10.07 -17.35 -33.48
C SER A 47 -8.65 -17.22 -32.91
N THR A 48 -8.31 -16.00 -32.50
CA THR A 48 -7.23 -15.72 -31.54
C THR A 48 -7.78 -15.78 -30.11
N ASP A 49 -7.72 -16.94 -29.47
CA ASP A 49 -8.08 -17.10 -28.04
C ASP A 49 -6.84 -17.49 -27.21
N ASP A 50 -6.60 -16.72 -26.14
CA ASP A 50 -5.73 -16.97 -24.98
C ASP A 50 -4.46 -17.84 -25.16
N ASP A 51 -3.32 -17.21 -25.48
CA ASP A 51 -1.98 -17.80 -25.24
C ASP A 51 -1.61 -17.76 -23.74
N PHE A 52 -2.38 -18.51 -22.95
CA PHE A 52 -2.11 -18.74 -21.52
C PHE A 52 -1.19 -19.95 -21.30
N SER A 53 -0.52 -20.44 -22.36
CA SER A 53 0.10 -21.76 -22.40
C SER A 53 1.55 -21.80 -21.87
N SER A 54 2.26 -20.67 -21.97
CA SER A 54 3.69 -20.53 -21.76
C SER A 54 4.09 -20.22 -20.31
N ASN A 55 3.25 -19.52 -19.54
CA ASN A 55 3.48 -19.17 -18.14
C ASN A 55 3.14 -20.32 -17.17
N ARG A 56 3.67 -21.52 -17.43
CA ARG A 56 3.64 -22.61 -16.43
C ARG A 56 4.64 -22.31 -15.32
N LEU A 57 4.20 -22.51 -14.08
CA LEU A 57 5.09 -22.58 -12.93
C LEU A 57 6.06 -23.76 -13.07
N ASP A 58 7.33 -23.53 -12.74
CA ASP A 58 8.29 -24.59 -12.45
C ASP A 58 7.74 -25.57 -11.40
N GLU A 59 8.17 -26.84 -11.48
CA GLU A 59 7.66 -27.97 -10.69
C GLU A 59 7.57 -27.65 -9.19
N SER A 60 8.52 -26.86 -8.68
CA SER A 60 8.60 -26.37 -7.30
C SER A 60 7.29 -25.77 -6.77
N PHE A 61 6.52 -25.07 -7.59
CA PHE A 61 5.31 -24.35 -7.17
C PHE A 61 3.99 -25.07 -7.48
N GLN A 62 4.03 -26.26 -8.10
CA GLN A 62 2.80 -26.97 -8.51
C GLN A 62 2.00 -27.60 -7.36
N VAL A 63 2.53 -27.57 -6.12
CA VAL A 63 1.98 -28.34 -4.97
C VAL A 63 0.73 -27.74 -4.30
N PHE A 64 0.10 -26.73 -4.91
CA PHE A 64 -1.17 -26.15 -4.44
C PHE A 64 -2.42 -26.96 -4.82
N ASP A 65 -2.27 -27.99 -5.65
CA ASP A 65 -3.30 -28.52 -6.57
C ASP A 65 -4.52 -29.24 -5.97
N LYS A 66 -4.65 -29.35 -4.64
CA LYS A 66 -5.77 -30.08 -4.00
C LYS A 66 -6.98 -29.21 -3.64
N ASP A 67 -6.74 -28.06 -3.02
CA ASP A 67 -7.80 -27.21 -2.45
C ASP A 67 -7.97 -25.88 -3.18
N VAL A 68 -7.18 -25.63 -4.23
CA VAL A 68 -7.24 -24.43 -5.07
C VAL A 68 -8.20 -24.68 -6.25
N PRO A 69 -9.21 -23.82 -6.49
CA PRO A 69 -10.04 -23.92 -7.69
C PRO A 69 -9.20 -23.83 -8.97
N ARG A 70 -9.51 -24.60 -10.00
CA ARG A 70 -8.77 -24.59 -11.27
C ARG A 70 -8.74 -23.19 -11.91
N SER A 71 -7.72 -22.92 -12.71
CA SER A 71 -7.49 -21.61 -13.36
C SER A 71 -8.67 -21.16 -14.24
N ASN A 72 -9.44 -22.09 -14.80
CA ASN A 72 -10.64 -21.87 -15.62
C ASN A 72 -11.96 -21.79 -14.83
N GLU A 73 -11.94 -21.87 -13.49
CA GLU A 73 -13.13 -21.71 -12.67
C GLU A 73 -13.59 -20.24 -12.62
N PRO A 74 -14.90 -19.96 -12.44
CA PRO A 74 -15.41 -18.60 -12.37
C PRO A 74 -14.73 -17.76 -11.28
N THR A 75 -14.43 -16.50 -11.58
CA THR A 75 -13.77 -15.55 -10.66
C THR A 75 -14.36 -15.55 -9.26
N GLN A 76 -15.70 -15.58 -9.12
CA GLN A 76 -16.37 -15.62 -7.82
C GLN A 76 -15.94 -16.82 -6.96
N LYS A 77 -15.73 -18.01 -7.56
CA LYS A 77 -15.26 -19.21 -6.85
C LYS A 77 -13.82 -19.01 -6.35
N LYS A 78 -12.97 -18.41 -7.18
CA LYS A 78 -11.58 -18.05 -6.80
C LYS A 78 -11.55 -17.02 -5.66
N LEU A 79 -12.43 -16.01 -5.68
CA LEU A 79 -12.55 -15.00 -4.62
C LEU A 79 -13.07 -15.59 -3.31
N LEU A 80 -14.07 -16.48 -3.35
CA LEU A 80 -14.58 -17.17 -2.17
C LEU A 80 -13.51 -18.07 -1.54
N TRP A 81 -12.71 -18.77 -2.35
CA TRP A 81 -11.53 -19.48 -1.88
C TRP A 81 -10.50 -18.52 -1.25
N LEU A 82 -10.16 -17.42 -1.92
CA LEU A 82 -9.18 -16.45 -1.41
C LEU A 82 -9.62 -15.83 -0.07
N ARG A 83 -10.91 -15.52 0.09
CA ARG A 83 -11.51 -15.07 1.37
C ARG A 83 -11.31 -16.10 2.48
N SER A 84 -11.49 -17.40 2.21
CA SER A 84 -11.28 -18.46 3.22
C SER A 84 -9.81 -18.67 3.60
N GLN A 85 -8.87 -18.26 2.73
CA GLN A 85 -7.44 -18.24 3.04
C GLN A 85 -7.03 -17.11 3.99
N ILE A 86 -7.83 -16.06 4.21
CA ILE A 86 -7.43 -14.93 5.06
C ILE A 86 -7.25 -15.38 6.51
N ILE A 87 -6.00 -15.36 7.00
CA ILE A 87 -5.69 -15.72 8.39
C ILE A 87 -6.34 -14.70 9.32
N GLY A 88 -7.20 -15.20 10.21
CA GLY A 88 -7.99 -14.37 11.14
C GLY A 88 -9.13 -13.57 10.50
N GLY A 89 -9.56 -13.88 9.27
CA GLY A 89 -10.67 -13.17 8.60
C GLY A 89 -12.05 -13.31 9.29
N THR A 90 -12.18 -14.27 10.21
CA THR A 90 -13.36 -14.48 11.08
C THR A 90 -13.14 -14.04 12.53
N GLN A 91 -11.97 -13.47 12.86
CA GLN A 91 -11.60 -13.17 14.24
C GLN A 91 -12.53 -12.10 14.86
N GLU A 92 -12.92 -12.33 16.11
CA GLU A 92 -13.65 -11.36 16.93
C GLU A 92 -12.77 -10.83 18.07
N PHE A 93 -12.99 -9.59 18.47
CA PHE A 93 -12.32 -8.91 19.58
C PHE A 93 -13.32 -8.10 20.39
N ASP A 94 -12.96 -7.77 21.63
CA ASP A 94 -13.86 -7.11 22.58
C ASP A 94 -13.61 -5.58 22.59
N THR A 95 -14.68 -4.77 22.51
CA THR A 95 -14.63 -3.30 22.50
C THR A 95 -15.41 -2.72 23.70
N PRO A 96 -15.31 -1.40 23.99
CA PRO A 96 -16.15 -0.73 25.00
C PRO A 96 -17.67 -0.83 24.75
N PHE A 97 -18.09 -1.29 23.56
CA PHE A 97 -19.49 -1.51 23.18
C PHE A 97 -19.80 -2.99 22.93
N GLY A 98 -19.01 -3.90 23.53
CA GLY A 98 -19.12 -5.35 23.42
C GLY A 98 -18.28 -5.94 22.29
N ARG A 99 -18.44 -7.24 22.04
CA ARG A 99 -17.68 -7.99 21.03
C ARG A 99 -17.98 -7.55 19.59
N ARG A 100 -16.97 -7.50 18.73
CA ARG A 100 -17.04 -7.17 17.30
C ARG A 100 -16.18 -8.11 16.46
N ARG A 101 -16.63 -8.41 15.22
CA ARG A 101 -15.79 -9.01 14.19
C ARG A 101 -14.75 -8.00 13.69
N LEU A 102 -13.54 -8.47 13.40
CA LEU A 102 -12.48 -7.69 12.79
C LEU A 102 -12.75 -7.55 11.28
N THR A 103 -13.45 -6.48 10.90
CA THR A 103 -13.66 -6.11 9.48
C THR A 103 -12.48 -5.23 9.04
N TYR A 104 -11.53 -5.77 8.28
CA TYR A 104 -10.28 -5.07 7.98
C TYR A 104 -10.43 -4.12 6.77
N ALA A 105 -9.96 -2.86 6.90
CA ALA A 105 -10.15 -1.83 5.87
C ALA A 105 -8.91 -0.94 5.62
N ASP A 106 -7.75 -1.22 6.23
CA ASP A 106 -6.48 -0.50 5.99
C ASP A 106 -5.51 -1.28 5.06
N HIS A 107 -6.06 -1.96 4.05
CA HIS A 107 -5.28 -2.71 3.04
C HIS A 107 -4.24 -1.83 2.33
N THR A 108 -4.50 -0.54 2.15
CA THR A 108 -3.51 0.43 1.64
C THR A 108 -2.23 0.48 2.48
N ALA A 109 -2.29 0.22 3.80
CA ALA A 109 -1.11 0.14 4.65
C ALA A 109 -0.44 -1.24 4.58
N SER A 110 -1.21 -2.32 4.76
CA SER A 110 -0.71 -3.69 4.77
C SER A 110 -1.78 -4.67 4.30
N GLY A 111 -1.38 -5.68 3.53
CA GLY A 111 -2.20 -6.85 3.27
C GLY A 111 -2.44 -7.72 4.51
N ARG A 112 -3.23 -8.79 4.33
CA ARG A 112 -3.46 -9.85 5.33
C ARG A 112 -2.75 -11.13 4.86
N SER A 113 -2.15 -11.87 5.78
CA SER A 113 -1.50 -13.16 5.50
C SER A 113 -2.52 -14.21 5.03
N LEU A 114 -2.09 -15.06 4.08
CA LEU A 114 -2.92 -16.09 3.46
C LEU A 114 -2.47 -17.49 3.87
N ARG A 115 -3.42 -18.33 4.28
CA ARG A 115 -3.22 -19.67 4.82
C ARG A 115 -2.53 -20.59 3.82
N CYS A 116 -2.91 -20.54 2.54
CA CYS A 116 -2.24 -21.28 1.47
C CYS A 116 -0.74 -20.95 1.37
N ILE A 117 -0.35 -19.68 1.49
CA ILE A 117 1.05 -19.23 1.42
C ILE A 117 1.84 -19.73 2.64
N GLU A 118 1.34 -19.51 3.85
CA GLU A 118 2.04 -19.94 5.07
C GLU A 118 2.06 -21.48 5.20
N ASN A 119 1.02 -22.19 4.75
CA ASN A 119 1.00 -23.65 4.67
C ASN A 119 2.04 -24.17 3.67
N TYR A 120 2.18 -23.55 2.49
CA TYR A 120 3.22 -23.93 1.52
C TYR A 120 4.61 -23.75 2.12
N ILE A 121 4.87 -22.59 2.75
CA ILE A 121 6.14 -22.29 3.43
C ILE A 121 6.44 -23.37 4.49
N ALA A 122 5.47 -23.68 5.36
CA ALA A 122 5.62 -24.66 6.43
C ALA A 122 5.78 -26.11 5.94
N THR A 123 5.20 -26.46 4.78
CA THR A 123 5.13 -27.86 4.30
C THR A 123 6.21 -28.20 3.26
N TYR A 124 6.59 -27.26 2.40
CA TYR A 124 7.43 -27.53 1.22
C TYR A 124 8.78 -26.84 1.22
N LEU A 125 8.91 -25.73 1.97
CA LEU A 125 10.17 -25.00 2.13
C LEU A 125 10.85 -25.31 3.48
N LEU A 126 10.21 -25.02 4.61
CA LEU A 126 10.84 -25.15 5.94
C LEU A 126 11.45 -26.55 6.23
N PRO A 127 10.84 -27.69 5.84
CA PRO A 127 11.42 -29.00 6.09
C PRO A 127 12.70 -29.31 5.30
N PHE A 128 13.05 -28.48 4.31
CA PHE A 128 14.22 -28.62 3.45
C PHE A 128 15.11 -27.37 3.45
N TYR A 129 14.88 -26.45 4.38
CA TYR A 129 15.60 -25.18 4.50
C TYR A 129 17.09 -25.42 4.77
N GLY A 130 17.93 -24.99 3.85
CA GLY A 130 19.37 -24.82 4.03
C GLY A 130 19.77 -23.36 3.85
N ASN A 131 20.99 -22.99 4.24
CA ASN A 131 21.59 -21.78 3.69
C ASN A 131 21.74 -21.96 2.17
N SER A 132 21.46 -20.93 1.37
CA SER A 132 21.94 -20.89 -0.02
C SER A 132 23.46 -20.71 -0.03
N HIS A 133 24.05 -20.28 -1.15
CA HIS A 133 25.52 -20.15 -1.31
C HIS A 133 26.27 -21.50 -1.23
N THR A 134 25.55 -22.63 -1.10
CA THR A 134 26.10 -23.98 -1.13
C THR A 134 25.22 -24.87 -2.00
N SER A 135 25.78 -25.43 -3.07
CA SER A 135 25.12 -26.43 -3.93
C SER A 135 25.48 -27.86 -3.55
N ASP A 136 26.44 -28.03 -2.63
CA ASP A 136 27.10 -29.29 -2.29
C ASP A 136 26.23 -30.21 -1.42
N SER A 137 25.16 -29.66 -0.84
CA SER A 137 24.17 -30.40 -0.05
C SER A 137 22.79 -30.31 -0.69
N TYR A 138 22.00 -31.39 -0.58
CA TYR A 138 20.63 -31.44 -1.13
C TYR A 138 19.75 -30.27 -0.67
N VAL A 139 19.84 -29.89 0.61
CA VAL A 139 19.07 -28.78 1.19
C VAL A 139 19.55 -27.42 0.69
N GLY A 140 20.87 -27.20 0.58
CA GLY A 140 21.44 -25.96 0.06
C GLY A 140 21.11 -25.77 -1.43
N TYR A 141 21.30 -26.82 -2.25
CA TYR A 141 20.93 -26.81 -3.66
C TYR A 141 19.43 -26.55 -3.86
N ARG A 142 18.56 -27.31 -3.19
CA ARG A 142 17.10 -27.15 -3.32
C ARG A 142 16.63 -25.77 -2.87
N THR A 143 17.20 -25.24 -1.80
CA THR A 143 16.85 -23.92 -1.28
C THR A 143 17.32 -22.80 -2.22
N THR A 144 18.55 -22.90 -2.73
CA THR A 144 19.10 -21.95 -3.72
C THR A 144 18.26 -21.96 -5.00
N LYS A 145 17.93 -23.14 -5.54
CA LYS A 145 17.06 -23.28 -6.71
C LYS A 145 15.70 -22.59 -6.49
N MET A 146 15.01 -22.87 -5.38
CA MET A 146 13.71 -22.27 -5.08
C MET A 146 13.77 -20.75 -4.92
N VAL A 147 14.88 -20.20 -4.40
CA VAL A 147 15.12 -18.76 -4.31
C VAL A 147 15.29 -18.11 -5.69
N HIS A 148 16.08 -18.73 -6.58
CA HIS A 148 16.23 -18.25 -7.96
C HIS A 148 14.92 -18.35 -8.75
N GLU A 149 14.16 -19.44 -8.62
CA GLU A 149 12.84 -19.59 -9.24
C GLU A 149 11.86 -18.51 -8.73
N ALA A 150 11.85 -18.24 -7.42
CA ALA A 150 11.02 -17.20 -6.83
C ALA A 150 11.39 -15.79 -7.34
N ALA A 151 12.68 -15.45 -7.42
CA ALA A 151 13.15 -14.17 -7.94
C ALA A 151 12.80 -13.99 -9.42
N ASN A 152 13.09 -14.99 -10.26
CA ASN A 152 12.77 -15.00 -11.68
C ASN A 152 11.26 -14.92 -11.93
N TYR A 153 10.43 -15.57 -11.11
CA TYR A 153 8.98 -15.49 -11.22
C TYR A 153 8.47 -14.06 -10.94
N VAL A 154 8.90 -13.43 -9.85
CA VAL A 154 8.49 -12.05 -9.55
C VAL A 154 8.99 -11.07 -10.62
N LYS A 155 10.21 -11.24 -11.14
CA LYS A 155 10.77 -10.46 -12.24
C LYS A 155 9.90 -10.53 -13.51
N LYS A 156 9.49 -11.74 -13.91
CA LYS A 156 8.57 -11.98 -15.04
C LYS A 156 7.19 -11.33 -14.82
N CYS A 157 6.62 -11.43 -13.61
CA CYS A 157 5.34 -10.78 -13.27
C CYS A 157 5.39 -9.23 -13.25
N LEU A 158 6.58 -8.64 -13.34
CA LEU A 158 6.79 -7.18 -13.48
C LEU A 158 7.17 -6.78 -14.92
N GLY A 159 7.16 -7.74 -15.86
CA GLY A 159 7.57 -7.53 -17.25
C GLY A 159 9.06 -7.20 -17.41
N GLY A 160 9.92 -7.66 -16.49
CA GLY A 160 11.37 -7.49 -16.59
C GLY A 160 12.02 -8.52 -17.53
N GLY A 161 12.89 -8.04 -18.43
CA GLY A 161 13.64 -8.85 -19.40
C GLY A 161 14.96 -9.41 -18.84
N GLU A 162 15.86 -9.84 -19.74
CA GLU A 162 17.19 -10.35 -19.37
C GLU A 162 18.12 -9.22 -18.88
N ASP A 163 18.04 -8.04 -19.48
CA ASP A 163 18.83 -6.84 -19.12
C ASP A 163 18.36 -6.12 -17.84
N ASP A 164 17.14 -6.40 -17.36
CA ASP A 164 16.62 -5.86 -16.11
C ASP A 164 17.18 -6.59 -14.88
N ALA A 165 17.03 -6.02 -13.68
CA ALA A 165 17.44 -6.66 -12.42
C ALA A 165 16.36 -6.50 -11.33
N ILE A 166 16.02 -7.59 -10.61
CA ILE A 166 15.19 -7.51 -9.40
C ILE A 166 16.06 -7.47 -8.14
N ILE A 167 15.94 -6.40 -7.33
CA ILE A 167 16.70 -6.25 -6.08
C ILE A 167 15.73 -6.17 -4.90
N PHE A 168 15.91 -7.04 -3.91
CA PHE A 168 14.94 -7.26 -2.84
C PHE A 168 15.16 -6.33 -1.62
N CYS A 169 15.41 -5.05 -1.86
CA CYS A 169 16.12 -4.09 -1.00
C CYS A 169 15.80 -3.96 0.52
N GLY A 170 14.71 -4.50 1.07
CA GLY A 170 14.36 -4.35 2.50
C GLY A 170 12.87 -4.26 2.79
N SER A 171 12.52 -3.56 3.87
CA SER A 171 11.13 -3.32 4.32
C SER A 171 10.34 -2.36 3.39
N GLY A 172 10.17 -2.77 2.13
CA GLY A 172 9.42 -2.09 1.07
C GLY A 172 10.09 -0.87 0.46
N SER A 173 9.30 -0.05 -0.26
CA SER A 173 9.78 0.98 -1.19
C SER A 173 10.79 1.96 -0.58
N THR A 174 10.67 2.30 0.71
CA THR A 174 11.64 3.14 1.43
C THR A 174 13.07 2.60 1.35
N ALA A 175 13.24 1.28 1.48
CA ALA A 175 14.55 0.64 1.40
C ALA A 175 15.05 0.58 -0.06
N ALA A 176 14.16 0.36 -1.03
CA ALA A 176 14.50 0.36 -2.45
C ALA A 176 14.94 1.75 -2.97
N ILE A 177 14.20 2.81 -2.62
CA ILE A 177 14.56 4.21 -2.92
C ILE A 177 15.92 4.55 -2.32
N LYS A 178 16.18 4.14 -1.06
CA LYS A 178 17.46 4.37 -0.40
C LYS A 178 18.60 3.57 -1.05
N ARG A 179 18.37 2.32 -1.44
CA ARG A 179 19.38 1.52 -2.16
C ARG A 179 19.69 2.11 -3.53
N LEU A 180 18.69 2.61 -4.27
CA LEU A 180 18.96 3.32 -5.51
C LEU A 180 19.89 4.53 -5.27
N GLN A 181 19.65 5.33 -4.23
CA GLN A 181 20.55 6.45 -3.86
C GLN A 181 21.96 6.00 -3.44
N GLU A 182 22.09 4.82 -2.84
CA GLU A 182 23.38 4.21 -2.48
C GLU A 182 24.15 3.77 -3.73
N VAL A 183 23.48 3.10 -4.69
CA VAL A 183 24.05 2.69 -5.99
C VAL A 183 24.40 3.91 -6.87
N MET A 184 23.58 4.97 -6.85
CA MET A 184 23.84 6.25 -7.51
C MET A 184 25.00 7.06 -6.87
N GLY A 185 25.51 6.65 -5.71
CA GLY A 185 26.55 7.38 -4.98
C GLY A 185 26.11 8.71 -4.33
N ILE A 186 24.79 8.99 -4.26
CA ILE A 186 24.25 10.25 -3.70
C ILE A 186 23.75 10.14 -2.26
N ALA A 187 23.62 8.92 -1.72
CA ALA A 187 23.31 8.68 -0.32
C ALA A 187 24.50 9.07 0.57
N ILE A 188 24.24 9.86 1.62
CA ILE A 188 25.28 10.34 2.53
C ILE A 188 24.75 10.46 3.98
N PRO A 189 25.58 10.21 5.02
CA PRO A 189 25.23 10.58 6.38
C PRO A 189 24.95 12.09 6.48
N SER A 190 23.83 12.47 7.10
CA SER A 190 23.36 13.87 7.19
C SER A 190 24.40 14.85 7.75
N ILE A 191 25.25 14.39 8.68
CA ILE A 191 26.34 15.17 9.28
C ILE A 191 27.47 15.54 8.31
N LEU A 192 27.55 14.91 7.13
CA LEU A 192 28.55 15.20 6.08
C LEU A 192 27.97 15.96 4.88
N ARG A 193 26.64 15.96 4.69
CA ARG A 193 25.94 16.55 3.54
C ARG A 193 26.41 17.98 3.23
N GLU A 194 26.35 18.86 4.23
CA GLU A 194 26.73 20.30 4.11
C GLU A 194 28.24 20.55 3.92
N ARG A 195 29.07 19.50 4.00
CA ARG A 195 30.49 19.56 3.65
C ARG A 195 30.70 19.12 2.21
N VAL A 196 30.10 17.99 1.81
CA VAL A 196 30.23 17.45 0.44
C VAL A 196 29.53 18.34 -0.59
N LEU A 197 28.37 18.91 -0.28
CA LEU A 197 27.68 19.88 -1.15
C LEU A 197 28.49 21.15 -1.43
N LYS A 198 29.54 21.45 -0.66
CA LYS A 198 30.44 22.59 -0.90
C LYS A 198 31.67 22.22 -1.74
N CYS A 199 31.86 20.94 -2.00
CA CYS A 199 32.95 20.41 -2.83
C CYS A 199 32.48 19.92 -4.21
N LEU A 200 31.17 19.68 -4.38
CA LEU A 200 30.56 19.32 -5.65
C LEU A 200 30.26 20.56 -6.51
N SER A 201 30.49 20.43 -7.81
CA SER A 201 29.92 21.33 -8.83
C SER A 201 28.39 21.14 -8.94
N ASN A 202 27.71 22.02 -9.68
CA ASN A 202 26.28 21.82 -9.94
C ASN A 202 26.05 20.72 -10.99
N GLU A 203 26.99 20.60 -11.92
CA GLU A 203 27.05 19.66 -13.03
C GLU A 203 27.06 18.21 -12.51
N GLU A 204 27.81 17.93 -11.44
CA GLU A 204 27.84 16.63 -10.75
C GLU A 204 26.56 16.34 -9.93
N ARG A 205 25.73 17.34 -9.63
CA ARG A 205 24.55 17.16 -8.77
C ARG A 205 23.32 16.76 -9.57
N TRP A 206 22.91 15.50 -9.40
CA TRP A 206 21.63 14.96 -9.83
C TRP A 206 20.45 15.89 -9.55
N VAL A 207 19.55 16.02 -10.53
CA VAL A 207 18.25 16.70 -10.40
C VAL A 207 17.18 15.63 -10.28
N VAL A 208 16.50 15.58 -9.14
CA VAL A 208 15.45 14.58 -8.84
C VAL A 208 14.08 15.27 -8.81
N PHE A 209 13.27 14.99 -9.82
CA PHE A 209 11.89 15.45 -9.91
C PHE A 209 10.97 14.55 -9.09
N VAL A 210 10.04 15.13 -8.33
CA VAL A 210 9.08 14.39 -7.48
C VAL A 210 7.68 14.97 -7.56
N GLY A 211 6.64 14.15 -7.36
CA GLY A 211 5.24 14.55 -7.52
C GLY A 211 4.65 15.32 -6.32
N PRO A 212 3.40 15.81 -6.48
CA PRO A 212 2.70 16.55 -5.41
C PRO A 212 2.12 15.66 -4.31
N TYR A 213 2.01 14.35 -4.54
CA TYR A 213 1.39 13.38 -3.64
C TYR A 213 2.32 12.24 -3.20
N GLU A 214 3.62 12.51 -3.15
CA GLU A 214 4.60 11.53 -2.69
C GLU A 214 4.43 11.12 -1.23
N HIS A 215 4.58 9.82 -0.99
CA HIS A 215 4.84 9.29 0.34
C HIS A 215 6.19 9.83 0.85
N HIS A 216 6.32 10.07 2.17
CA HIS A 216 7.52 10.67 2.76
C HIS A 216 8.85 10.01 2.37
N SER A 217 8.87 8.69 2.09
CA SER A 217 10.07 7.99 1.59
C SER A 217 10.55 8.51 0.24
N ASN A 218 9.63 8.89 -0.65
CA ASN A 218 9.92 9.34 -2.01
C ASN A 218 10.03 10.88 -2.14
N ILE A 219 10.22 11.59 -1.01
CA ILE A 219 10.51 13.04 -1.01
C ILE A 219 11.55 13.41 0.05
N LEU A 220 11.39 12.98 1.30
CA LEU A 220 12.34 13.31 2.37
C LEU A 220 13.69 12.61 2.18
N SER A 221 13.69 11.38 1.63
CA SER A 221 14.92 10.65 1.33
C SER A 221 15.77 11.40 0.29
N TRP A 222 15.16 11.79 -0.84
CA TRP A 222 15.86 12.57 -1.88
C TRP A 222 16.35 13.92 -1.36
N ARG A 223 15.54 14.64 -0.57
CA ARG A 223 15.94 15.92 0.07
C ARG A 223 17.13 15.75 1.02
N GLN A 224 17.28 14.59 1.66
CA GLN A 224 18.41 14.27 2.55
C GLN A 224 19.67 13.80 1.81
N SER A 225 19.55 13.42 0.53
CA SER A 225 20.69 13.06 -0.33
C SER A 225 21.47 14.30 -0.82
N LEU A 226 22.48 14.07 -1.67
CA LEU A 226 23.25 15.13 -2.35
C LEU A 226 22.52 15.78 -3.54
N ALA A 227 21.40 15.21 -3.99
CA ALA A 227 20.62 15.70 -5.13
C ALA A 227 20.01 17.10 -4.92
N GLU A 228 19.52 17.65 -6.01
CA GLU A 228 18.62 18.80 -6.06
C GLU A 228 17.20 18.29 -6.29
N VAL A 229 16.29 18.52 -5.34
CA VAL A 229 14.91 18.03 -5.45
C VAL A 229 14.03 19.10 -6.07
N VAL A 230 13.31 18.73 -7.12
CA VAL A 230 12.41 19.59 -7.89
C VAL A 230 10.98 19.05 -7.75
N GLU A 231 10.22 19.66 -6.85
CA GLU A 231 8.82 19.28 -6.60
C GLU A 231 7.90 19.83 -7.69
N ILE A 232 6.98 18.99 -8.18
CA ILE A 232 5.91 19.34 -9.11
C ILE A 232 4.61 19.55 -8.34
N GLY A 233 3.88 20.61 -8.70
CA GLY A 233 2.62 20.99 -8.08
C GLY A 233 1.40 20.19 -8.55
N LEU A 234 0.23 20.63 -8.09
CA LEU A 234 -1.06 20.13 -8.52
C LEU A 234 -1.64 21.04 -9.61
N ASP A 235 -2.23 20.45 -10.65
CA ASP A 235 -3.06 21.19 -11.60
C ASP A 235 -4.38 21.66 -10.96
N HIS A 236 -5.14 22.48 -11.69
CA HIS A 236 -6.45 22.99 -11.26
C HIS A 236 -7.52 21.90 -11.00
N ARG A 237 -7.22 20.63 -11.27
CA ARG A 237 -8.08 19.46 -11.03
C ARG A 237 -7.53 18.60 -9.88
N GLY A 238 -6.42 18.96 -9.23
CA GLY A 238 -5.80 18.16 -8.18
C GLY A 238 -5.08 16.90 -8.68
N LEU A 239 -4.61 16.91 -9.94
CA LEU A 239 -3.70 15.92 -10.53
C LEU A 239 -2.27 16.49 -10.58
N ILE A 240 -1.27 15.70 -10.97
CA ILE A 240 0.08 16.24 -11.21
C ILE A 240 0.07 17.28 -12.34
N ASP A 241 0.74 18.43 -12.15
CA ASP A 241 0.88 19.42 -13.23
C ASP A 241 1.96 18.99 -14.24
N VAL A 242 1.50 18.37 -15.32
CA VAL A 242 2.31 17.85 -16.43
C VAL A 242 2.97 18.98 -17.24
N GLU A 243 2.39 20.18 -17.25
CA GLU A 243 2.93 21.32 -17.98
C GLU A 243 3.99 22.06 -17.14
N GLU A 244 3.78 22.18 -15.81
CA GLU A 244 4.84 22.63 -14.89
C GLU A 244 6.05 21.67 -14.91
N LEU A 245 5.81 20.35 -14.94
CA LEU A 245 6.87 19.35 -15.14
C LEU A 245 7.65 19.58 -16.43
N ARG A 246 6.95 19.77 -17.56
CA ARG A 246 7.58 20.05 -18.85
C ARG A 246 8.46 21.31 -18.81
N GLN A 247 7.93 22.41 -18.30
CA GLN A 247 8.65 23.69 -18.20
C GLN A 247 9.90 23.58 -17.31
N LYS A 248 9.81 22.84 -16.20
CA LYS A 248 10.96 22.57 -15.33
C LYS A 248 11.97 21.62 -16.00
N LEU A 249 11.54 20.60 -16.74
CA LEU A 249 12.45 19.71 -17.49
C LEU A 249 13.20 20.48 -18.59
N ASP A 250 12.51 21.28 -19.40
CA ASP A 250 13.15 22.13 -20.42
C ASP A 250 14.10 23.18 -19.80
N PHE A 251 13.90 23.60 -18.54
CA PHE A 251 14.86 24.45 -17.82
C PHE A 251 16.16 23.71 -17.42
N TYR A 252 16.16 22.39 -17.19
CA TYR A 252 17.40 21.64 -16.90
C TYR A 252 18.03 20.99 -18.14
N LYS A 253 17.27 20.84 -19.22
CA LYS A 253 17.72 20.37 -20.53
C LYS A 253 18.96 21.14 -21.01
N GLY A 254 19.99 20.40 -21.43
CA GLY A 254 21.25 20.98 -21.90
C GLY A 254 22.19 21.53 -20.81
N LYS A 255 21.82 21.52 -19.52
CA LYS A 255 22.72 21.95 -18.41
C LYS A 255 23.74 20.89 -17.98
N ASN A 256 23.88 19.80 -18.74
CA ASN A 256 24.83 18.70 -18.48
C ASN A 256 24.78 18.16 -17.03
N ARG A 257 23.57 18.02 -16.48
CA ARG A 257 23.28 17.41 -15.18
C ARG A 257 22.47 16.13 -15.38
N PRO A 258 22.73 15.05 -14.63
CA PRO A 258 21.91 13.85 -14.70
C PRO A 258 20.52 14.11 -14.07
N ILE A 259 19.46 13.71 -14.77
CA ILE A 259 18.06 13.93 -14.39
C ILE A 259 17.41 12.59 -14.04
N LEU A 260 16.61 12.57 -12.97
CA LEU A 260 15.78 11.43 -12.58
C LEU A 260 14.40 11.94 -12.15
N GLY A 261 13.33 11.30 -12.59
CA GLY A 261 11.99 11.47 -12.01
C GLY A 261 11.68 10.32 -11.07
N SER A 262 11.17 10.62 -9.88
CA SER A 262 10.79 9.62 -8.88
C SER A 262 9.37 9.91 -8.40
N PHE A 263 8.39 9.26 -9.01
CA PHE A 263 6.96 9.60 -8.85
C PHE A 263 6.13 8.45 -8.27
N SER A 264 5.17 8.73 -7.40
CA SER A 264 4.20 7.74 -6.94
C SER A 264 3.29 7.33 -8.11
N ALA A 265 3.22 6.03 -8.43
CA ALA A 265 2.31 5.51 -9.46
C ALA A 265 0.84 5.61 -9.04
N CYS A 266 0.58 5.67 -7.73
CA CYS A 266 -0.73 5.90 -7.12
C CYS A 266 -0.58 6.62 -5.78
N SER A 267 -1.43 7.61 -5.51
CA SER A 267 -1.48 8.28 -4.20
C SER A 267 -1.96 7.32 -3.11
N ASN A 268 -1.12 7.10 -2.09
CA ASN A 268 -1.50 6.31 -0.90
C ASN A 268 -2.59 7.00 -0.04
N VAL A 269 -2.95 8.25 -0.35
CA VAL A 269 -4.00 9.01 0.32
C VAL A 269 -5.33 8.88 -0.43
N THR A 270 -5.35 9.31 -1.69
CA THR A 270 -6.59 9.53 -2.46
C THR A 270 -6.85 8.43 -3.49
N GLY A 271 -5.94 7.48 -3.64
CA GLY A 271 -6.00 6.41 -4.64
C GLY A 271 -5.74 6.88 -6.07
N ILE A 272 -5.64 8.19 -6.33
CA ILE A 272 -5.47 8.76 -7.67
C ILE A 272 -4.23 8.15 -8.34
N CYS A 273 -4.44 7.59 -9.53
CA CYS A 273 -3.38 6.99 -10.34
C CYS A 273 -2.65 8.06 -11.15
N THR A 274 -1.33 7.93 -11.27
CA THR A 274 -0.49 8.72 -12.18
C THR A 274 -0.50 8.10 -13.57
N ASP A 275 -0.48 8.91 -14.63
CA ASP A 275 -0.16 8.43 -15.97
C ASP A 275 1.36 8.23 -16.08
N THR A 276 1.83 7.07 -15.63
CA THR A 276 3.27 6.73 -15.55
C THR A 276 3.92 6.73 -16.93
N GLY A 277 3.23 6.29 -17.97
CA GLY A 277 3.72 6.30 -19.35
C GLY A 277 3.90 7.71 -19.92
N ALA A 278 2.97 8.63 -19.65
CA ALA A 278 3.13 10.04 -20.03
C ALA A 278 4.28 10.74 -19.27
N ILE A 279 4.45 10.47 -17.98
CA ILE A 279 5.55 11.02 -17.18
C ILE A 279 6.90 10.47 -17.62
N ALA A 280 7.02 9.16 -17.85
CA ALA A 280 8.24 8.52 -18.38
C ALA A 280 8.68 9.14 -19.71
N ARG A 281 7.75 9.27 -20.66
CA ARG A 281 7.99 9.90 -21.97
C ARG A 281 8.55 11.32 -21.88
N LEU A 282 8.12 12.12 -20.89
CA LEU A 282 8.66 13.47 -20.70
C LEU A 282 10.09 13.47 -20.15
N LEU A 283 10.42 12.53 -19.26
CA LEU A 283 11.76 12.36 -18.70
C LEU A 283 12.74 11.87 -19.78
N HIS A 284 12.37 10.83 -20.51
CA HIS A 284 13.16 10.28 -21.62
C HIS A 284 13.37 11.31 -22.75
N GLN A 285 12.40 12.19 -23.02
CA GLN A 285 12.54 13.30 -23.99
C GLN A 285 13.62 14.35 -23.63
N VAL A 286 14.14 14.34 -22.41
CA VAL A 286 15.30 15.17 -22.00
C VAL A 286 16.53 14.34 -21.59
N GLY A 287 16.50 13.02 -21.79
CA GLY A 287 17.56 12.10 -21.38
C GLY A 287 17.65 11.87 -19.86
N GLY A 288 16.54 12.04 -19.15
CA GLY A 288 16.41 11.73 -17.72
C GLY A 288 15.70 10.39 -17.48
N PHE A 289 16.04 9.74 -16.37
CA PHE A 289 15.52 8.42 -15.98
C PHE A 289 14.11 8.51 -15.36
N ALA A 290 13.28 7.50 -15.55
CA ALA A 290 11.91 7.39 -15.07
C ALA A 290 11.75 6.29 -14.00
N CYS A 291 11.62 6.71 -12.73
CA CYS A 291 11.44 5.82 -11.58
C CYS A 291 10.07 6.00 -10.92
N PHE A 292 9.43 4.90 -10.50
CA PHE A 292 8.06 4.95 -9.96
C PHE A 292 7.86 4.15 -8.65
N ASP A 293 7.26 4.77 -7.63
CA ASP A 293 6.83 4.06 -6.41
C ASP A 293 5.44 3.44 -6.60
N PHE A 294 5.41 2.11 -6.73
CA PHE A 294 4.21 1.28 -6.84
C PHE A 294 3.73 0.78 -5.45
N ALA A 295 4.21 1.33 -4.33
CA ALA A 295 3.78 0.94 -2.98
C ALA A 295 2.25 0.87 -2.78
N ALA A 296 1.49 1.77 -3.41
CA ALA A 296 0.04 1.85 -3.26
C ALA A 296 -0.75 1.07 -4.33
N SER A 297 -0.18 0.81 -5.50
CA SER A 297 -0.86 0.22 -6.67
C SER A 297 -0.38 -1.20 -7.03
N GLY A 298 0.84 -1.59 -6.64
CA GLY A 298 1.47 -2.86 -7.03
C GLY A 298 0.71 -4.15 -6.70
N PRO A 299 -0.05 -4.25 -5.59
CA PRO A 299 -0.93 -5.40 -5.34
C PRO A 299 -2.09 -5.55 -6.33
N TYR A 300 -2.42 -4.49 -7.08
CA TYR A 300 -3.69 -4.33 -7.79
C TYR A 300 -3.51 -4.21 -9.31
N THR A 301 -2.54 -3.41 -9.76
CA THR A 301 -2.31 -3.11 -11.19
C THR A 301 -1.31 -4.05 -11.84
N LYS A 302 -1.42 -4.27 -13.16
CA LYS A 302 -0.34 -4.85 -13.98
C LYS A 302 0.82 -3.86 -14.04
N ILE A 303 2.04 -4.39 -13.97
CA ILE A 303 3.28 -3.62 -14.11
C ILE A 303 4.09 -4.27 -15.21
N GLU A 304 4.61 -3.45 -16.12
CA GLU A 304 5.44 -3.89 -17.25
C GLU A 304 6.59 -2.89 -17.35
N MET A 305 7.82 -3.33 -17.06
CA MET A 305 9.01 -2.48 -17.04
C MET A 305 9.23 -1.76 -18.38
N ARG A 306 9.11 -2.48 -19.50
CA ARG A 306 9.30 -1.94 -20.87
C ARG A 306 10.65 -1.19 -20.98
N SER A 307 11.71 -1.78 -20.42
CA SER A 307 13.03 -1.18 -20.25
C SER A 307 13.56 -0.60 -21.57
N GLY A 308 14.01 0.65 -21.56
CA GLY A 308 14.47 1.37 -22.76
C GLY A 308 13.38 1.87 -23.73
N GLU A 309 12.09 1.58 -23.51
CA GLU A 309 11.01 2.19 -24.29
C GLU A 309 10.72 3.63 -23.85
N MET A 310 10.16 4.44 -24.75
CA MET A 310 9.76 5.82 -24.43
C MET A 310 8.74 5.93 -23.29
N GLU A 311 7.88 4.92 -23.08
CA GLU A 311 6.96 4.84 -21.92
C GLU A 311 7.43 3.85 -20.84
N GLY A 312 8.66 3.36 -20.94
CA GLY A 312 9.26 2.41 -20.01
C GLY A 312 9.60 3.01 -18.64
N TYR A 313 10.09 2.16 -17.74
CA TYR A 313 10.57 2.54 -16.42
C TYR A 313 12.01 2.06 -16.25
N ASP A 314 12.92 2.91 -15.79
CA ASP A 314 14.29 2.52 -15.44
C ASP A 314 14.36 1.86 -14.05
N ALA A 315 13.40 2.19 -13.17
CA ALA A 315 13.24 1.52 -11.88
C ALA A 315 11.81 1.59 -11.35
N ILE A 316 11.40 0.57 -10.61
CA ILE A 316 10.16 0.56 -9.83
C ILE A 316 10.44 0.20 -8.37
N PHE A 317 9.76 0.88 -7.46
CA PHE A 317 9.83 0.59 -6.03
C PHE A 317 8.56 -0.13 -5.59
N LEU A 318 8.73 -1.30 -4.97
CA LEU A 318 7.61 -2.12 -4.52
C LEU A 318 7.66 -2.32 -3.02
N SER A 319 6.52 -2.07 -2.37
CA SER A 319 6.38 -2.30 -0.94
C SER A 319 6.03 -3.75 -0.67
N THR A 320 7.04 -4.59 -0.82
CA THR A 320 7.02 -6.00 -0.40
C THR A 320 6.92 -6.16 1.13
N HIS A 321 6.94 -5.08 1.94
CA HIS A 321 6.32 -5.11 3.28
C HIS A 321 4.78 -5.35 3.28
N LYS A 322 4.18 -5.61 2.10
CA LYS A 322 2.80 -6.09 1.90
C LYS A 322 2.75 -7.54 1.40
N PHE A 323 3.92 -8.14 1.07
CA PHE A 323 4.21 -9.49 0.54
C PHE A 323 5.76 -9.77 0.63
N ASP A 324 6.32 -10.30 1.75
CA ASP A 324 7.76 -10.11 2.23
C ASP A 324 8.98 -10.50 1.32
N THR A 325 10.25 -10.27 1.75
CA THR A 325 11.46 -9.92 0.94
C THR A 325 12.86 -10.59 1.28
N ILE A 326 13.91 -10.51 0.38
CA ILE A 326 15.45 -10.66 0.48
C ILE A 326 16.14 -12.08 0.58
N TYR A 327 17.46 -12.44 0.43
CA TYR A 327 18.82 -11.85 0.14
C TYR A 327 19.74 -12.71 -0.87
N ALA A 328 21.09 -12.74 -0.74
CA ALA A 328 22.24 -12.71 -1.73
C ALA A 328 22.64 -14.00 -2.56
N ASP A 329 23.61 -14.08 -3.54
CA ASP A 329 24.88 -13.33 -3.90
C ASP A 329 25.17 -12.76 -5.35
N ASN A 330 24.49 -13.16 -6.44
CA ASN A 330 24.58 -12.68 -7.86
C ASN A 330 24.37 -11.14 -8.07
N ILE A 331 24.26 -10.55 -9.28
CA ILE A 331 24.07 -9.07 -9.41
C ILE A 331 22.77 -8.53 -8.75
N GLU A 332 21.66 -9.28 -8.84
CA GLU A 332 20.38 -9.06 -8.14
C GLU A 332 20.46 -9.23 -6.61
N GLU A 333 21.65 -9.60 -6.15
CA GLU A 333 21.91 -10.33 -4.93
C GLU A 333 23.21 -9.81 -4.25
N ARG A 334 24.03 -9.01 -4.94
CA ARG A 334 25.18 -8.23 -4.43
C ARG A 334 24.68 -7.02 -3.65
N GLU A 335 23.54 -6.51 -4.09
CA GLU A 335 22.80 -5.47 -3.39
C GLU A 335 21.95 -6.05 -2.25
N ASP A 336 21.75 -7.36 -2.23
CA ASP A 336 21.25 -8.09 -1.07
C ASP A 336 22.41 -8.38 -0.09
N ALA A 337 22.18 -8.34 1.23
CA ALA A 337 23.22 -8.44 2.25
C ALA A 337 23.16 -9.77 3.05
N GLY A 338 24.02 -10.72 2.69
CA GLY A 338 24.22 -11.99 3.41
C GLY A 338 23.15 -13.05 3.14
N THR A 339 23.10 -14.09 3.99
CA THR A 339 22.16 -15.23 3.86
C THR A 339 20.73 -14.78 3.57
N PRO A 340 20.07 -15.31 2.52
CA PRO A 340 18.72 -14.92 2.17
C PRO A 340 17.68 -15.07 3.27
N GLN A 341 16.78 -14.10 3.27
CA GLN A 341 15.43 -14.21 3.79
C GLN A 341 14.59 -15.12 2.84
N ILE A 342 15.09 -16.35 2.65
CA ILE A 342 14.63 -17.39 1.72
C ILE A 342 13.11 -17.53 1.75
N ILE A 343 12.57 -17.69 2.96
CA ILE A 343 11.14 -17.83 3.26
C ILE A 343 10.33 -16.69 2.66
N GLN A 344 10.92 -15.50 2.67
CA GLN A 344 10.27 -14.28 2.27
C GLN A 344 10.43 -13.99 0.76
N LYS A 345 11.60 -14.21 0.12
CA LYS A 345 11.71 -14.26 -1.36
C LYS A 345 10.65 -15.21 -1.96
N VAL A 346 10.44 -16.38 -1.34
CA VAL A 346 9.35 -17.32 -1.69
C VAL A 346 7.96 -16.75 -1.36
N ARG A 347 7.74 -16.13 -0.19
CA ARG A 347 6.45 -15.47 0.14
C ARG A 347 6.04 -14.40 -0.88
N ALA A 348 6.96 -13.59 -1.39
CA ALA A 348 6.69 -12.65 -2.49
C ALA A 348 6.20 -13.39 -3.74
N ALA A 349 6.92 -14.41 -4.21
CA ALA A 349 6.53 -15.16 -5.41
C ALA A 349 5.12 -15.77 -5.27
N LEU A 350 4.79 -16.34 -4.12
CA LEU A 350 3.47 -16.92 -3.85
C LEU A 350 2.34 -15.88 -3.78
N ALA A 351 2.65 -14.68 -3.31
CA ALA A 351 1.72 -13.56 -3.33
C ALA A 351 1.48 -12.99 -4.73
N PHE A 352 2.54 -12.84 -5.54
CA PHE A 352 2.43 -12.51 -6.95
C PHE A 352 1.62 -13.58 -7.69
N TRP A 353 1.86 -14.87 -7.43
CA TRP A 353 1.06 -15.95 -7.99
C TRP A 353 -0.42 -15.85 -7.62
N THR A 354 -0.73 -15.51 -6.36
CA THR A 354 -2.14 -15.32 -5.93
C THR A 354 -2.82 -14.20 -6.71
N LYS A 355 -2.09 -13.13 -7.05
CA LYS A 355 -2.59 -12.01 -7.86
C LYS A 355 -2.79 -12.41 -9.34
N GLU A 356 -1.80 -13.07 -9.94
CA GLU A 356 -1.88 -13.60 -11.32
C GLU A 356 -3.05 -14.59 -11.48
N TYR A 357 -3.21 -15.50 -10.51
CA TYR A 357 -4.25 -16.53 -10.50
C TYR A 357 -5.69 -15.98 -10.50
N ILE A 358 -5.93 -14.83 -9.84
CA ILE A 358 -7.20 -14.11 -9.87
C ILE A 358 -7.37 -13.35 -11.19
N GLY A 359 -6.28 -12.74 -11.67
CA GLY A 359 -6.19 -12.09 -12.98
C GLY A 359 -6.52 -10.59 -12.96
N TYR A 360 -5.64 -9.80 -13.58
CA TYR A 360 -5.69 -8.32 -13.61
C TYR A 360 -7.05 -7.72 -13.98
N LYS A 361 -7.68 -8.23 -15.04
CA LYS A 361 -8.98 -7.72 -15.53
C LYS A 361 -10.10 -7.91 -14.50
N ALA A 362 -10.04 -8.98 -13.70
CA ALA A 362 -11.00 -9.21 -12.61
C ALA A 362 -10.77 -8.22 -11.47
N ILE A 363 -9.52 -8.08 -11.02
CA ILE A 363 -9.11 -7.14 -9.96
C ILE A 363 -9.56 -5.71 -10.31
N GLU A 364 -9.19 -5.22 -11.50
CA GLU A 364 -9.54 -3.87 -11.96
C GLU A 364 -11.06 -3.68 -12.07
N THR A 365 -11.82 -4.68 -12.55
CA THR A 365 -13.29 -4.57 -12.66
C THR A 365 -13.95 -4.44 -11.28
N LEU A 366 -13.51 -5.24 -10.31
CA LEU A 366 -14.07 -5.27 -8.95
C LEU A 366 -13.74 -3.98 -8.19
N GLU A 367 -12.49 -3.54 -8.27
CA GLU A 367 -12.03 -2.37 -7.52
C GLU A 367 -12.55 -1.04 -8.09
N ASN A 368 -12.69 -0.94 -9.43
CA ASN A 368 -13.43 0.14 -10.06
C ASN A 368 -14.91 0.15 -9.62
N SER A 369 -15.55 -1.02 -9.50
CA SER A 369 -16.93 -1.15 -9.01
C SER A 369 -17.07 -0.69 -7.55
N TYR A 370 -16.17 -1.10 -6.65
CA TYR A 370 -16.19 -0.66 -5.26
C TYR A 370 -15.99 0.85 -5.12
N ILE A 371 -14.99 1.43 -5.80
CA ILE A 371 -14.73 2.87 -5.65
C ILE A 371 -15.81 3.74 -6.32
N ALA A 372 -16.38 3.31 -7.45
CA ALA A 372 -17.49 4.00 -8.09
C ALA A 372 -18.73 4.03 -7.19
N ARG A 373 -19.15 2.88 -6.67
CA ARG A 373 -20.31 2.78 -5.75
C ARG A 373 -20.09 3.54 -4.44
N ALA A 374 -18.88 3.50 -3.88
CA ALA A 374 -18.54 4.25 -2.67
C ALA A 374 -18.61 5.77 -2.90
N LEU A 375 -18.16 6.25 -4.06
CA LEU A 375 -18.25 7.67 -4.41
C LEU A 375 -19.70 8.09 -4.70
N GLU A 376 -20.44 7.31 -5.49
CA GLU A 376 -21.86 7.54 -5.81
C GLU A 376 -22.71 7.69 -4.53
N ARG A 377 -22.48 6.83 -3.54
CA ARG A 377 -23.21 6.83 -2.27
C ARG A 377 -22.78 7.94 -1.30
N LEU A 378 -21.49 8.24 -1.20
CA LEU A 378 -20.98 9.14 -0.16
C LEU A 378 -20.85 10.60 -0.60
N LEU A 379 -20.63 10.90 -1.89
CA LEU A 379 -20.52 12.30 -2.37
C LEU A 379 -21.80 13.14 -2.22
N PRO A 380 -23.03 12.60 -2.28
CA PRO A 380 -24.25 13.37 -2.00
C PRO A 380 -24.45 13.75 -0.53
N ASN A 381 -23.63 13.23 0.40
CA ASN A 381 -23.80 13.45 1.84
C ASN A 381 -23.09 14.76 2.27
N PRO A 382 -23.82 15.82 2.68
CA PRO A 382 -23.22 17.12 3.00
C PRO A 382 -22.35 17.13 4.27
N HIS A 383 -22.32 16.02 5.01
CA HIS A 383 -21.51 15.84 6.22
C HIS A 383 -20.26 14.97 5.97
N ILE A 384 -20.00 14.57 4.72
CA ILE A 384 -18.80 13.80 4.33
C ILE A 384 -18.07 14.56 3.22
N TRP A 385 -16.78 14.83 3.43
CA TRP A 385 -15.91 15.39 2.39
C TRP A 385 -14.85 14.37 1.99
N VAL A 386 -15.01 13.77 0.81
CA VAL A 386 -14.00 12.87 0.20
C VAL A 386 -12.85 13.70 -0.36
N LEU A 387 -11.61 13.27 -0.10
CA LEU A 387 -10.40 14.01 -0.47
C LEU A 387 -9.88 13.66 -1.88
N GLY A 388 -9.26 14.66 -2.51
CA GLY A 388 -8.70 14.59 -3.86
C GLY A 388 -9.73 14.61 -4.98
N ASN A 389 -9.26 14.62 -6.23
CA ASN A 389 -10.11 14.58 -7.42
C ASN A 389 -11.02 13.33 -7.42
N THR A 390 -12.33 13.55 -7.30
CA THR A 390 -13.35 12.48 -7.21
C THR A 390 -13.76 11.89 -8.55
N THR A 391 -13.37 12.50 -9.67
CA THR A 391 -13.66 12.00 -11.05
C THR A 391 -12.46 11.35 -11.73
N ALA A 392 -11.26 11.42 -11.13
CA ALA A 392 -10.05 10.83 -11.67
C ALA A 392 -9.99 9.31 -11.43
N LYS A 393 -9.34 8.56 -12.35
CA LYS A 393 -9.08 7.13 -12.15
C LYS A 393 -8.28 6.93 -10.86
N ARG A 394 -8.81 6.10 -9.97
CA ARG A 394 -8.21 5.84 -8.66
C ARG A 394 -8.34 4.36 -8.27
N GLN A 395 -7.33 3.88 -7.55
CA GLN A 395 -7.40 2.69 -6.70
C GLN A 395 -8.52 2.84 -5.65
N PRO A 396 -9.03 1.74 -5.06
CA PRO A 396 -10.17 1.75 -4.14
C PRO A 396 -9.79 2.22 -2.73
N ILE A 397 -9.21 3.42 -2.66
CA ILE A 397 -8.67 4.07 -1.46
C ILE A 397 -9.49 5.33 -1.22
N LEU A 398 -10.21 5.35 -0.11
CA LEU A 398 -11.12 6.43 0.24
C LEU A 398 -10.61 7.14 1.50
N SER A 399 -9.96 8.29 1.32
CA SER A 399 -9.68 9.25 2.39
C SER A 399 -10.78 10.30 2.46
N PHE A 400 -11.32 10.56 3.66
CA PHE A 400 -12.44 11.45 3.88
C PHE A 400 -12.38 12.15 5.25
N LEU A 401 -13.07 13.29 5.34
CA LEU A 401 -13.45 13.95 6.58
C LEU A 401 -14.94 13.73 6.85
N VAL A 402 -15.30 13.69 8.13
CA VAL A 402 -16.70 13.74 8.58
C VAL A 402 -16.90 15.08 9.28
N HIS A 403 -17.90 15.85 8.88
CA HIS A 403 -18.18 17.15 9.49
C HIS A 403 -19.10 17.04 10.70
N SER A 404 -18.85 17.89 11.70
CA SER A 404 -19.82 18.14 12.76
C SER A 404 -20.87 19.15 12.29
N THR A 405 -21.98 19.23 13.01
CA THR A 405 -23.14 20.04 12.67
C THR A 405 -23.68 20.76 13.89
N THR A 406 -24.25 21.94 13.66
CA THR A 406 -24.79 22.86 14.67
C THR A 406 -26.18 23.35 14.27
N TYR A 407 -26.91 23.99 15.19
CA TYR A 407 -28.11 24.75 14.85
C TYR A 407 -27.85 26.25 14.90
N SER A 408 -27.93 26.91 13.74
CA SER A 408 -28.11 28.35 13.69
C SER A 408 -29.56 28.73 13.98
N SER A 409 -29.75 29.63 14.95
CA SER A 409 -31.05 30.22 15.30
C SER A 409 -31.58 31.22 14.27
N SER A 410 -30.84 31.52 13.19
CA SER A 410 -31.26 32.46 12.15
C SER A 410 -32.32 31.93 11.19
N SER A 411 -32.65 30.63 11.22
CA SER A 411 -33.57 29.99 10.25
C SER A 411 -34.97 29.65 10.79
N HIS A 412 -35.50 30.41 11.76
CA HIS A 412 -36.90 30.25 12.20
C HIS A 412 -37.91 30.78 11.15
N LYS A 413 -38.19 29.96 10.14
CA LYS A 413 -39.48 30.00 9.41
C LYS A 413 -40.34 28.83 9.86
N THR A 414 -41.49 29.13 10.44
CA THR A 414 -42.44 28.15 10.98
C THR A 414 -43.22 27.44 9.88
N GLY A 415 -42.59 26.44 9.25
CA GLY A 415 -43.27 25.52 8.32
C GLY A 415 -44.14 24.53 9.08
N GLN A 416 -45.44 24.82 9.23
CA GLN A 416 -46.42 23.82 9.66
C GLN A 416 -46.65 22.81 8.53
N GLY A 417 -46.54 21.51 8.84
CA GLY A 417 -46.91 20.44 7.90
C GLY A 417 -45.79 19.48 7.47
N ALA A 418 -45.15 18.80 8.43
CA ALA A 418 -44.37 17.59 8.15
C ALA A 418 -45.13 16.36 8.67
N LYS A 419 -45.43 15.39 7.80
CA LYS A 419 -45.99 14.09 8.21
C LYS A 419 -44.96 13.30 9.04
N ALA A 420 -45.43 12.33 9.81
CA ALA A 420 -44.55 11.45 10.58
C ALA A 420 -43.80 10.46 9.65
N GLY A 421 -42.62 10.88 9.17
CA GLY A 421 -41.63 10.04 8.52
C GLY A 421 -40.38 9.84 9.40
N LEU A 422 -39.52 8.89 9.02
CA LEU A 422 -38.23 8.62 9.67
C LEU A 422 -37.17 9.65 9.21
N ASP A 423 -37.42 10.93 9.50
CA ASP A 423 -36.59 12.05 9.04
C ASP A 423 -35.23 12.10 9.78
N LEU A 424 -34.22 11.37 9.25
CA LEU A 424 -32.84 11.42 9.77
C LEU A 424 -32.22 12.83 9.75
N TRP A 425 -32.76 13.75 8.94
CA TRP A 425 -32.45 15.18 8.95
C TRP A 425 -32.73 15.89 10.30
N ARG A 426 -33.45 15.26 11.22
CA ARG A 426 -33.65 15.77 12.61
C ARG A 426 -32.56 15.31 13.58
N GLU A 427 -31.66 14.42 13.14
CA GLU A 427 -30.53 13.94 13.93
C GLU A 427 -29.25 14.76 13.71
N THR A 428 -29.18 15.53 12.62
CA THR A 428 -28.11 16.48 12.30
C THR A 428 -28.57 17.95 12.43
N GLY A 429 -27.60 18.86 12.48
CA GLY A 429 -27.82 20.31 12.49
C GLY A 429 -28.16 20.92 11.12
N ASN A 430 -28.56 22.19 11.09
CA ASN A 430 -28.82 22.93 9.85
C ASN A 430 -27.57 23.66 9.30
N THR A 431 -26.48 23.73 10.08
CA THR A 431 -25.20 24.31 9.68
C THR A 431 -24.06 23.32 9.89
N VAL A 432 -23.16 23.25 8.90
CA VAL A 432 -21.92 22.46 8.94
C VAL A 432 -20.86 23.22 9.74
N ASP A 433 -20.10 22.52 10.58
CA ASP A 433 -19.05 23.05 11.48
C ASP A 433 -17.71 22.30 11.22
N LYS A 434 -16.67 22.59 12.00
CA LYS A 434 -15.33 21.97 11.91
C LYS A 434 -15.42 20.43 11.85
N PRO A 435 -14.54 19.75 11.08
CA PRO A 435 -14.57 18.29 10.95
C PRO A 435 -14.29 17.58 12.28
N LEU A 436 -14.78 16.34 12.40
CA LEU A 436 -14.37 15.41 13.44
C LEU A 436 -12.94 14.94 13.15
N HIS A 437 -12.09 14.84 14.18
CA HIS A 437 -10.69 14.45 14.01
C HIS A 437 -10.56 13.04 13.43
N GLY A 438 -9.76 12.86 12.37
CA GLY A 438 -9.66 11.58 11.63
C GLY A 438 -9.35 10.34 12.49
N PRO A 439 -8.41 10.40 13.45
CA PRO A 439 -8.20 9.37 14.46
C PRO A 439 -9.41 9.06 15.36
N PHE A 440 -10.23 10.05 15.73
CA PHE A 440 -11.47 9.82 16.49
C PHE A 440 -12.52 9.10 15.63
N VAL A 441 -12.73 9.51 14.38
CA VAL A 441 -13.63 8.82 13.43
C VAL A 441 -13.18 7.38 13.17
N ALA A 442 -11.87 7.14 12.99
CA ALA A 442 -11.31 5.81 12.86
C ALA A 442 -11.51 4.95 14.13
N LYS A 443 -11.42 5.55 15.33
CA LYS A 443 -11.67 4.86 16.60
C LYS A 443 -13.17 4.56 16.82
N LEU A 444 -14.08 5.39 16.31
CA LEU A 444 -15.52 5.07 16.27
C LEU A 444 -15.81 3.89 15.34
N LEU A 445 -15.18 3.83 14.15
CA LEU A 445 -15.27 2.69 13.24
C LEU A 445 -14.80 1.39 13.92
N ASN A 446 -13.67 1.44 14.64
CA ASN A 446 -13.18 0.31 15.41
C ASN A 446 -14.13 -0.11 16.54
N ASP A 447 -14.52 0.81 17.43
CA ASP A 447 -15.20 0.45 18.67
C ASP A 447 -16.68 0.12 18.47
N LEU A 448 -17.39 0.88 17.63
CA LEU A 448 -18.82 0.66 17.40
C LEU A 448 -19.09 -0.50 16.44
N PHE A 449 -18.18 -0.77 15.49
CA PHE A 449 -18.44 -1.64 14.33
C PHE A 449 -17.38 -2.72 14.08
N GLY A 450 -16.19 -2.63 14.70
CA GLY A 450 -15.08 -3.56 14.44
C GLY A 450 -14.23 -3.22 13.21
N ILE A 451 -14.55 -2.11 12.53
CA ILE A 451 -13.94 -1.72 11.25
C ILE A 451 -12.54 -1.12 11.47
N GLN A 452 -11.52 -1.76 10.92
CA GLN A 452 -10.12 -1.36 11.03
C GLN A 452 -9.77 -0.30 9.97
N ALA A 453 -10.17 0.94 10.24
CA ALA A 453 -9.82 2.12 9.44
C ALA A 453 -8.60 2.85 10.00
N ARG A 454 -7.95 3.72 9.20
CA ARG A 454 -6.76 4.48 9.62
C ARG A 454 -7.07 5.97 9.78
N GLY A 455 -6.65 6.56 10.89
CA GLY A 455 -6.70 8.01 11.10
C GLY A 455 -5.33 8.69 10.92
N GLY A 456 -5.33 9.95 10.48
CA GLY A 456 -4.14 10.83 10.45
C GLY A 456 -3.73 11.28 9.04
N CYS A 457 -2.45 11.60 8.86
CA CYS A 457 -1.92 12.20 7.62
C CYS A 457 -1.22 11.21 6.65
N ALA A 458 -1.44 9.90 6.83
CA ALA A 458 -0.97 8.78 5.98
C ALA A 458 0.51 8.83 5.47
N CYS A 459 1.42 9.48 6.21
CA CYS A 459 2.81 9.73 5.79
C CYS A 459 2.95 10.48 4.44
N ALA A 460 2.00 11.38 4.15
CA ALA A 460 1.99 12.27 2.99
C ALA A 460 1.65 13.70 3.45
N GLY A 461 2.46 14.25 4.36
CA GLY A 461 2.25 15.54 5.02
C GLY A 461 2.10 16.73 4.05
N PRO A 462 3.00 16.93 3.07
CA PRO A 462 2.88 18.03 2.09
C PRO A 462 1.57 17.98 1.31
N TYR A 463 1.21 16.80 0.76
CA TYR A 463 -0.08 16.61 0.09
C TYR A 463 -1.27 16.82 1.03
N GLY A 464 -1.12 16.41 2.29
CA GLY A 464 -2.09 16.69 3.35
C GLY A 464 -2.31 18.18 3.63
N HIS A 465 -1.31 19.05 3.39
CA HIS A 465 -1.54 20.49 3.44
C HIS A 465 -2.41 20.95 2.27
N SER A 466 -2.07 20.54 1.05
CA SER A 466 -2.83 20.88 -0.17
C SER A 466 -4.27 20.36 -0.13
N LEU A 467 -4.50 19.15 0.40
CA LEU A 467 -5.84 18.55 0.54
C LEU A 467 -6.71 19.22 1.62
N LEU A 468 -6.10 19.86 2.62
CA LEU A 468 -6.79 20.47 3.76
C LEU A 468 -6.71 22.00 3.75
N ASN A 469 -6.17 22.60 2.69
CA ASN A 469 -5.91 24.04 2.54
C ASN A 469 -5.10 24.65 3.71
N VAL A 470 -4.08 23.92 4.20
CA VAL A 470 -3.18 24.39 5.26
C VAL A 470 -2.07 25.23 4.64
N ASP A 471 -2.05 26.53 4.95
CA ASP A 471 -0.97 27.44 4.57
C ASP A 471 0.27 27.32 5.49
N GLU A 472 1.32 28.08 5.18
CA GLU A 472 2.57 28.11 5.96
C GLU A 472 2.35 28.63 7.41
N PRO A 473 1.66 29.76 7.67
CA PRO A 473 1.30 30.18 9.02
C PRO A 473 0.61 29.08 9.87
N HIS A 474 -0.41 28.42 9.34
CA HIS A 474 -1.10 27.33 10.04
C HIS A 474 -0.16 26.12 10.24
N SER A 475 0.69 25.80 9.27
CA SER A 475 1.68 24.72 9.39
C SER A 475 2.71 24.99 10.50
N LEU A 476 3.20 26.23 10.60
CA LEU A 476 4.11 26.67 11.67
C LEU A 476 3.43 26.64 13.04
N ALA A 477 2.15 27.01 13.13
CA ALA A 477 1.36 26.90 14.35
C ALA A 477 1.17 25.43 14.80
N PHE A 478 0.80 24.52 13.88
CA PHE A 478 0.75 23.09 14.17
C PHE A 478 2.08 22.54 14.67
N ARG A 479 3.18 22.94 14.02
CA ARG A 479 4.51 22.55 14.42
C ARG A 479 4.83 23.03 15.84
N SER A 480 4.61 24.30 16.15
CA SER A 480 4.86 24.86 17.48
C SER A 480 4.03 24.14 18.56
N ALA A 481 2.75 23.90 18.33
CA ALA A 481 1.89 23.17 19.25
C ALA A 481 2.33 21.70 19.44
N ILE A 482 2.77 21.01 18.38
CA ILE A 482 3.33 19.65 18.46
C ILE A 482 4.66 19.65 19.24
N GLU A 483 5.52 20.64 19.04
CA GLU A 483 6.80 20.79 19.77
C GLU A 483 6.59 21.11 21.26
N LYS A 484 5.46 21.74 21.65
CA LYS A 484 4.98 21.85 23.04
C LYS A 484 4.41 20.55 23.61
N GLY A 485 4.22 19.50 22.79
CA GLY A 485 3.67 18.20 23.18
C GLY A 485 2.21 17.95 22.77
N TYR A 486 1.51 18.91 22.15
CA TYR A 486 0.12 18.77 21.72
C TYR A 486 -0.03 18.00 20.40
N SER A 487 0.48 16.77 20.36
CA SER A 487 0.46 15.88 19.19
C SER A 487 -0.94 15.67 18.59
N GLY A 488 -2.00 15.77 19.40
CA GLY A 488 -3.40 15.70 18.98
C GLY A 488 -3.87 16.81 18.05
N ILE A 489 -3.21 17.97 18.01
CA ILE A 489 -3.57 19.07 17.08
C ILE A 489 -3.29 18.74 15.61
N LYS A 490 -2.51 17.69 15.35
CA LYS A 490 -2.02 17.37 14.01
C LYS A 490 -3.20 17.12 13.05
N PRO A 491 -3.28 17.86 11.92
CA PRO A 491 -4.35 17.66 10.94
C PRO A 491 -4.23 16.29 10.26
N GLY A 492 -5.38 15.77 9.84
CA GLY A 492 -5.50 14.45 9.23
C GLY A 492 -6.95 14.02 9.06
N TRP A 493 -7.13 12.93 8.33
CA TRP A 493 -8.41 12.41 7.85
C TRP A 493 -8.61 10.97 8.31
N THR A 494 -9.73 10.36 7.93
CA THR A 494 -9.95 8.90 8.01
C THR A 494 -9.74 8.28 6.64
N ARG A 495 -9.11 7.11 6.57
CA ARG A 495 -8.93 6.33 5.35
C ARG A 495 -9.47 4.92 5.52
N VAL A 496 -10.23 4.46 4.53
CA VAL A 496 -10.59 3.05 4.29
C VAL A 496 -10.15 2.63 2.90
N SER A 497 -10.13 1.32 2.63
CA SER A 497 -9.77 0.74 1.35
C SER A 497 -10.48 -0.59 1.11
N PHE A 498 -10.92 -0.82 -0.13
CA PHE A 498 -11.77 -1.94 -0.52
C PHE A 498 -11.02 -2.85 -1.53
N PRO A 499 -10.30 -3.90 -1.08
CA PRO A 499 -9.60 -4.80 -1.99
C PRO A 499 -10.57 -5.63 -2.82
N TYR A 500 -10.12 -6.10 -3.99
CA TYR A 500 -10.87 -6.96 -4.92
C TYR A 500 -11.48 -8.24 -4.30
N TYR A 501 -11.03 -8.67 -3.13
CA TYR A 501 -11.53 -9.83 -2.40
C TYR A 501 -12.41 -9.51 -1.18
N MET A 502 -12.69 -8.25 -0.88
CA MET A 502 -13.71 -7.87 0.13
C MET A 502 -15.07 -8.48 -0.23
N SER A 503 -15.93 -8.79 0.75
CA SER A 503 -17.31 -9.23 0.47
C SER A 503 -18.26 -8.05 0.24
N GLU A 504 -19.39 -8.26 -0.44
CA GLU A 504 -20.40 -7.20 -0.64
C GLU A 504 -21.01 -6.77 0.70
N GLU A 505 -21.19 -7.71 1.62
CA GLU A 505 -21.70 -7.49 2.97
C GLU A 505 -20.72 -6.65 3.81
N GLU A 506 -19.42 -6.88 3.65
CA GLU A 506 -18.36 -6.07 4.28
C GLU A 506 -18.31 -4.66 3.69
N PHE A 507 -18.38 -4.53 2.36
CA PHE A 507 -18.39 -3.26 1.65
C PHE A 507 -19.59 -2.39 2.06
N GLU A 508 -20.81 -2.94 1.98
CA GLU A 508 -22.05 -2.28 2.37
C GLU A 508 -22.07 -1.90 3.86
N PHE A 509 -21.54 -2.76 4.73
CA PHE A 509 -21.41 -2.47 6.16
C PHE A 509 -20.45 -1.30 6.43
N ILE A 510 -19.31 -1.24 5.74
CA ILE A 510 -18.35 -0.12 5.89
C ILE A 510 -18.98 1.21 5.47
N LEU A 511 -19.66 1.26 4.32
CA LEU A 511 -20.33 2.50 3.88
C LEU A 511 -21.44 2.92 4.86
N THR A 512 -22.26 1.96 5.33
CA THR A 512 -23.32 2.21 6.32
C THR A 512 -22.77 2.69 7.68
N ALA A 513 -21.60 2.21 8.09
CA ALA A 513 -20.91 2.66 9.30
C ALA A 513 -20.33 4.08 9.17
N ILE A 514 -19.82 4.44 7.97
CA ILE A 514 -19.37 5.81 7.67
C ILE A 514 -20.55 6.78 7.70
N GLU A 515 -21.68 6.43 7.07
CA GLU A 515 -22.92 7.21 7.12
C GLU A 515 -23.46 7.36 8.55
N PHE A 516 -23.40 6.30 9.37
CA PHE A 516 -23.74 6.39 10.79
C PHE A 516 -22.88 7.43 11.51
N ILE A 517 -21.57 7.45 11.28
CA ILE A 517 -20.69 8.42 11.94
C ILE A 517 -20.93 9.84 11.40
N ALA A 518 -21.32 10.01 10.13
CA ALA A 518 -21.74 11.30 9.58
C ALA A 518 -23.04 11.85 10.21
N ILE A 519 -23.95 10.98 10.66
CA ILE A 519 -25.20 11.41 11.32
C ILE A 519 -25.03 11.57 12.84
N TYR A 520 -24.28 10.67 13.48
CA TYR A 520 -24.25 10.53 14.95
C TYR A 520 -22.88 10.76 15.59
N GLY A 521 -21.79 10.77 14.83
CA GLY A 521 -20.41 10.71 15.33
C GLY A 521 -20.05 11.79 16.35
N GLN A 522 -20.52 13.02 16.13
CA GLN A 522 -20.28 14.14 17.06
C GLN A 522 -20.77 13.85 18.47
N ARG A 523 -21.86 13.09 18.64
CA ARG A 523 -22.45 12.78 19.96
C ARG A 523 -21.55 11.92 20.84
N PHE A 524 -20.57 11.24 20.23
CA PHE A 524 -19.59 10.43 20.93
C PHE A 524 -18.36 11.23 21.41
N LEU A 525 -18.25 12.53 21.09
CA LEU A 525 -17.15 13.38 21.60
C LEU A 525 -17.09 13.39 23.15
N PRO A 526 -18.19 13.55 23.93
CA PRO A 526 -18.12 13.52 25.38
C PRO A 526 -17.56 12.22 26.00
N PRO A 527 -18.08 11.01 25.70
CA PRO A 527 -17.55 9.77 26.31
C PRO A 527 -16.13 9.41 25.85
N PHE A 528 -15.63 9.93 24.72
CA PHE A 528 -14.31 9.58 24.18
C PHE A 528 -13.10 10.23 24.87
N GLN A 529 -13.23 10.58 26.15
CA GLN A 529 -12.15 11.20 26.90
C GLN A 529 -11.09 10.15 27.29
N LEU A 530 -9.89 10.35 26.74
CA LEU A 530 -8.61 9.65 26.97
C LEU A 530 -8.54 8.72 28.20
N GLU A 531 -8.09 7.49 27.95
CA GLU A 531 -7.89 6.36 28.87
C GLU A 531 -7.70 6.71 30.36
N LYS A 532 -8.74 6.45 31.18
CA LYS A 532 -8.64 5.86 32.55
C LYS A 532 -10.00 5.67 33.25
N ARG A 533 -10.88 4.85 32.68
CA ARG A 533 -11.95 4.13 33.40
C ARG A 533 -12.55 3.04 32.52
N ASN A 534 -12.80 1.87 33.11
CA ASN A 534 -13.59 0.84 32.46
C ASN A 534 -15.03 1.35 32.28
N LEU A 535 -15.54 1.30 31.05
CA LEU A 535 -16.99 1.22 30.82
C LEU A 535 -17.37 -0.26 30.87
N ASP A 536 -17.36 -0.83 32.08
CA ASP A 536 -17.83 -2.19 32.35
C ASP A 536 -19.36 -2.26 32.18
N PHE A 537 -19.81 -2.29 30.93
CA PHE A 537 -21.15 -2.79 30.60
C PHE A 537 -21.16 -4.30 30.89
N GLN A 538 -21.61 -4.65 32.09
CA GLN A 538 -21.89 -6.04 32.46
C GLN A 538 -23.11 -6.57 31.69
N GLU A 539 -22.92 -6.89 30.40
CA GLU A 539 -23.67 -8.03 29.85
C GLU A 539 -23.27 -9.25 30.67
N SER A 540 -24.26 -9.96 31.21
CA SER A 540 -24.06 -11.17 31.98
C SER A 540 -23.22 -12.17 31.17
N ARG A 541 -22.26 -12.84 31.83
CA ARG A 541 -21.50 -13.96 31.22
C ARG A 541 -22.44 -15.13 30.91
N SER A 542 -23.14 -15.05 29.78
CA SER A 542 -23.72 -16.21 29.11
C SER A 542 -22.63 -17.25 28.93
N GLN A 543 -22.99 -18.51 29.20
CA GLN A 543 -22.01 -19.59 29.30
C GLN A 543 -21.25 -19.76 27.98
N ARG A 544 -19.99 -20.19 28.05
CA ARG A 544 -19.25 -20.67 26.87
C ARG A 544 -19.95 -21.93 26.37
N GLN A 545 -20.89 -21.75 25.45
CA GLN A 545 -21.37 -22.84 24.63
C GLN A 545 -20.34 -23.04 23.53
N GLU A 546 -19.55 -24.11 23.65
CA GLU A 546 -18.70 -24.59 22.57
C GLU A 546 -19.62 -25.06 21.45
N CYS A 547 -19.89 -24.17 20.49
CA CYS A 547 -20.49 -24.57 19.22
C CYS A 547 -19.53 -25.57 18.59
N LYS A 548 -20.04 -26.79 18.35
CA LYS A 548 -19.36 -27.76 17.52
C LYS A 548 -19.21 -27.18 16.11
N GLU A 549 -18.18 -27.60 15.40
CA GLU A 549 -18.03 -27.33 13.97
C GLU A 549 -19.00 -28.22 13.18
N ASP A 550 -20.30 -27.99 13.36
CA ASP A 550 -21.34 -28.46 12.45
C ASP A 550 -21.16 -27.71 11.11
N GLU A 551 -21.30 -28.40 9.97
CA GLU A 551 -21.01 -27.86 8.63
C GLU A 551 -22.01 -26.75 8.20
N MET A 552 -21.77 -25.53 8.67
CA MET A 552 -22.52 -24.34 8.25
C MET A 552 -22.31 -24.10 6.75
N THR A 553 -23.40 -24.11 5.98
CA THR A 553 -23.33 -23.79 4.54
C THR A 553 -22.96 -22.31 4.34
N MET A 554 -22.36 -21.99 3.18
CA MET A 554 -21.94 -20.61 2.85
C MET A 554 -23.06 -19.57 3.05
N ILE A 555 -24.29 -19.92 2.65
CA ILE A 555 -25.49 -19.08 2.83
C ILE A 555 -25.75 -18.81 4.32
N GLY A 556 -25.60 -19.82 5.18
CA GLY A 556 -25.72 -19.66 6.64
C GLY A 556 -24.64 -18.74 7.23
N MET A 557 -23.42 -18.78 6.70
CA MET A 557 -22.33 -17.88 7.12
C MET A 557 -22.58 -16.42 6.70
N GLU A 558 -23.11 -16.20 5.50
CA GLU A 558 -23.50 -14.88 4.99
C GLU A 558 -24.69 -14.30 5.79
N GLU A 559 -25.70 -15.13 6.09
CA GLU A 559 -26.80 -14.74 6.98
C GLU A 559 -26.32 -14.40 8.41
N GLU A 560 -25.41 -15.18 9.00
CA GLU A 560 -24.87 -14.88 10.34
C GLU A 560 -24.10 -13.56 10.35
N LEU A 561 -23.32 -13.28 9.29
CA LEU A 561 -22.57 -12.04 9.13
C LEU A 561 -23.50 -10.83 9.08
N LEU A 562 -24.55 -10.89 8.25
CA LEU A 562 -25.56 -9.83 8.14
C LEU A 562 -26.30 -9.61 9.46
N ARG A 563 -26.65 -10.68 10.18
CA ARG A 563 -27.28 -10.59 11.53
C ARG A 563 -26.34 -9.91 12.54
N LYS A 564 -25.03 -10.18 12.50
CA LYS A 564 -24.02 -9.51 13.35
C LYS A 564 -23.91 -8.02 13.02
N TYR A 565 -23.79 -7.67 11.75
CA TYR A 565 -23.71 -6.28 11.28
C TYR A 565 -24.97 -5.46 11.61
N ALA A 566 -26.17 -6.05 11.47
CA ALA A 566 -27.42 -5.44 11.92
C ALA A 566 -27.40 -5.16 13.43
N LYS A 567 -27.02 -6.14 14.27
CA LYS A 567 -26.92 -5.96 15.74
C LYS A 567 -25.93 -4.85 16.12
N TYR A 568 -24.81 -4.71 15.42
CA TYR A 568 -23.84 -3.63 15.67
C TYR A 568 -24.44 -2.25 15.37
N LEU A 569 -25.16 -2.10 14.25
CA LEU A 569 -25.86 -0.87 13.87
C LEU A 569 -27.00 -0.52 14.84
N GLU A 570 -27.80 -1.49 15.29
CA GLU A 570 -28.83 -1.28 16.32
C GLU A 570 -28.23 -0.84 17.65
N THR A 571 -27.15 -1.49 18.08
CA THR A 571 -26.43 -1.15 19.32
C THR A 571 -25.89 0.29 19.25
N ALA A 572 -25.24 0.66 18.15
CA ALA A 572 -24.72 2.01 17.94
C ALA A 572 -25.84 3.06 17.91
N LYS A 573 -26.96 2.79 17.22
CA LYS A 573 -28.15 3.67 17.21
C LYS A 573 -28.74 3.85 18.62
N ARG A 574 -28.84 2.79 19.41
CA ARG A 574 -29.33 2.83 20.81
C ARG A 574 -28.40 3.65 21.72
N ILE A 575 -27.10 3.65 21.49
CA ILE A 575 -26.16 4.50 22.25
C ILE A 575 -26.29 5.96 21.79
N ALA A 576 -26.36 6.21 20.48
CA ALA A 576 -26.45 7.55 19.91
C ALA A 576 -27.75 8.32 20.22
N SER A 577 -28.83 7.62 20.63
CA SER A 577 -30.06 8.25 21.14
C SER A 577 -30.01 8.59 22.63
N LEU A 578 -29.06 8.03 23.40
CA LEU A 578 -28.81 8.36 24.80
C LEU A 578 -27.79 9.50 24.98
N LEU A 579 -27.06 9.84 23.91
CA LEU A 579 -26.03 10.88 23.90
C LEU A 579 -26.59 12.24 23.42
N PRO A 580 -26.07 13.38 23.92
CA PRO A 580 -26.57 14.70 23.54
C PRO A 580 -26.33 14.98 22.06
N LYS A 581 -27.37 15.43 21.34
CA LYS A 581 -27.30 15.68 19.88
C LYS A 581 -26.19 16.66 19.49
N PHE A 582 -26.01 17.71 20.28
CA PHE A 582 -25.01 18.76 20.11
C PHE A 582 -24.23 18.89 21.42
N PRO A 583 -23.08 18.21 21.56
CA PRO A 583 -22.27 18.34 22.76
C PRO A 583 -21.67 19.74 22.88
N PRO A 584 -21.55 20.30 24.10
CA PRO A 584 -20.89 21.58 24.30
C PRO A 584 -19.43 21.47 23.89
N GLN A 585 -18.92 22.54 23.26
CA GLN A 585 -17.51 22.63 22.87
C GLN A 585 -16.61 22.57 24.12
N ARG A 586 -15.55 21.77 24.07
CA ARG A 586 -14.61 21.67 25.19
C ARG A 586 -13.67 22.88 25.23
N ARG A 587 -13.15 23.17 26.43
CA ARG A 587 -12.04 24.11 26.59
C ARG A 587 -10.77 23.51 26.00
N VAL A 588 -10.17 24.23 25.07
CA VAL A 588 -8.79 24.03 24.60
C VAL A 588 -7.84 24.71 25.60
N PRO A 589 -6.60 24.22 25.83
CA PRO A 589 -5.59 24.91 26.63
C PRO A 589 -5.33 26.35 26.17
N GLU A 590 -5.11 27.27 27.11
CA GLU A 590 -4.99 28.72 26.85
C GLU A 590 -3.77 29.11 26.00
N ASP A 591 -2.81 28.20 25.84
CA ASP A 591 -1.61 28.39 25.01
C ASP A 591 -1.71 27.74 23.61
N ILE A 592 -2.91 27.30 23.22
CA ILE A 592 -3.29 26.90 21.87
C ILE A 592 -4.42 27.82 21.40
N ASP A 593 -4.21 28.48 20.25
CA ASP A 593 -5.26 29.23 19.58
C ASP A 593 -6.35 28.28 19.04
N ILE A 594 -7.61 28.54 19.40
CA ILE A 594 -8.76 27.70 19.06
C ILE A 594 -9.21 27.86 17.60
N ASP A 595 -8.87 28.97 16.95
CA ASP A 595 -9.16 29.17 15.54
C ASP A 595 -8.22 28.30 14.69
N LEU A 596 -6.96 28.17 15.12
CA LEU A 596 -5.94 27.29 14.52
C LEU A 596 -6.22 25.79 14.72
N VAL A 597 -7.16 25.38 15.59
CA VAL A 597 -7.57 23.96 15.69
C VAL A 597 -8.52 23.62 14.54
N PRO A 598 -8.17 22.71 13.59
CA PRO A 598 -8.92 22.52 12.35
C PRO A 598 -10.05 21.49 12.49
N PHE A 599 -10.43 21.13 13.71
CA PHE A 599 -11.43 20.10 14.01
C PHE A 599 -12.27 20.46 15.25
N ARG A 600 -13.39 19.76 15.44
CA ARG A 600 -14.32 19.89 16.57
C ARG A 600 -13.76 19.22 17.84
N VAL A 601 -13.93 19.88 19.00
CA VAL A 601 -13.35 19.48 20.31
C VAL A 601 -14.40 19.45 21.43
#